data_AF-A0A351THH6-F1
#
_entry.id   AF-A0A351THH6-F1
#
_cell.length_a   1.000
_cell.length_b   1.000
_cell.length_c   1.000
_cell.angle_alpha   90.00
_cell.angle_beta   90.00
_cell.angle_gamma   90.00
#
_symmetry.space_group_name_H-M   'P 1'
#
loop_
_entity.id
_entity.type
_entity.pdbx_description
1 polymer ?
#
loop_
_entity_poly.entity_id
_entity_poly.type
_entity_poly.pdbx_seq_one_letter_code
_entity_poly.pdbx_strand_id
1 'polypeptide(L)' 'ILLPDKPGELYKVSGIIARANGNVVELEHNQFVTTNRNTAVELRITMEAFGTEHKNQIMTSLEEAGYKPRQVNSSF' A
#
# COMPACT_ATOMS: atom_id res chain seq x y z
N ILE A 1 -4.06 -2.28 0.14
CA ILE A 1 -4.10 -1.53 1.42
C ILE A 1 -5.42 -0.79 1.47
N LEU A 2 -6.12 -0.79 2.60
CA LEU A 2 -7.28 0.09 2.80
C LEU A 2 -6.79 1.43 3.35
N LEU A 3 -7.05 2.52 2.64
CA LEU A 3 -6.68 3.86 3.02
C LEU A 3 -7.89 4.63 3.58
N PRO A 4 -7.68 5.48 4.60
CA PRO A 4 -8.64 6.52 4.93
C PRO A 4 -8.85 7.43 3.71
N ASP A 5 -10.10 7.84 3.45
CA ASP A 5 -10.40 8.86 2.44
C ASP A 5 -9.99 10.26 2.95
N LYS A 6 -8.67 10.51 2.98
CA LYS A 6 -8.05 11.74 3.43
C LYS A 6 -6.90 12.14 2.49
N PRO A 7 -6.78 13.44 2.15
CA PRO A 7 -5.61 13.93 1.42
C PRO A 7 -4.30 13.59 2.13
N GLY A 8 -3.29 13.18 1.36
CA GLY A 8 -1.95 12.88 1.86
C GLY A 8 -1.69 11.42 2.24
N GLU A 9 -2.68 10.54 2.23
CA GLU A 9 -2.49 9.12 2.56
C GLU A 9 -1.57 8.39 1.55
N LEU A 10 -1.68 8.71 0.25
CA LEU A 10 -0.76 8.21 -0.78
C LEU A 10 0.70 8.61 -0.49
N TYR A 11 0.92 9.86 -0.07
CA TYR A 11 2.26 10.36 0.29
C TYR A 11 2.83 9.62 1.50
N LYS A 12 2.01 9.36 2.52
CA LYS A 12 2.45 8.60 3.70
C LYS A 12 2.88 7.19 3.34
N VAL A 13 2.06 6.47 2.57
CA VAL A 13 2.36 5.09 2.17
C VAL A 13 3.59 5.02 1.27
N SER A 14 3.67 5.84 0.23
CA SER A 14 4.85 5.88 -0.64
C SER A 14 6.12 6.27 0.13
N GLY A 15 6.03 7.22 1.07
CA GLY A 15 7.14 7.61 1.94
C GLY A 15 7.59 6.53 2.92
N ILE A 16 6.70 5.63 3.36
CA ILE A 16 7.08 4.45 4.16
C ILE A 16 7.86 3.46 3.30
N ILE A 17 7.36 3.14 2.10
CA ILE A 17 8.01 2.21 1.18
C ILE A 17 9.39 2.73 0.78
N ALA A 18 9.50 4.03 0.46
CA ALA A 18 10.76 4.66 0.09
C ALA A 18 11.79 4.62 1.23
N ARG A 19 11.37 4.87 2.49
CA ARG A 19 12.27 4.78 3.66
C ARG A 19 12.77 3.36 3.92
N ALA A 20 12.01 2.36 3.51
CA ALA A 20 12.42 0.96 3.57
C ALA A 20 13.32 0.55 2.38
N ASN A 21 13.63 1.46 1.44
CA ASN A 21 14.31 1.17 0.17
C ASN A 21 13.52 0.29 -0.81
N GLY A 22 12.19 0.27 -0.72
CA GLY A 22 11.33 -0.38 -1.71
C GLY A 22 11.16 0.46 -2.98
N ASN A 23 11.23 -0.17 -4.15
CA ASN A 23 10.98 0.51 -5.43
C ASN A 23 9.51 0.36 -5.83
N VAL A 24 8.77 1.47 -5.95
CA VAL A 24 7.36 1.45 -6.34
C VAL A 24 7.25 1.46 -7.85
N VAL A 25 6.63 0.42 -8.42
CA VAL A 25 6.42 0.26 -9.87
C VAL A 25 5.09 0.83 -10.29
N GLU A 26 4.04 0.58 -9.51
CA GLU A 26 2.67 0.99 -9.85
C GLU A 26 1.86 1.27 -8.58
N LEU A 27 1.01 2.30 -8.65
CA LEU A 27 0.05 2.66 -7.62
C LEU A 27 -1.32 2.83 -8.27
N GLU A 28 -2.24 1.94 -7.93
CA GLU A 28 -3.63 2.00 -8.36
C GLU A 28 -4.50 2.42 -7.16
N HIS A 29 -5.03 3.64 -7.22
CA HIS A 29 -5.93 4.18 -6.21
C HIS A 29 -7.38 4.06 -6.72
N ASN A 30 -8.10 3.06 -6.21
CA ASN A 30 -9.43 2.76 -6.69
C ASN A 30 -10.51 3.23 -5.71
N GLN A 31 -10.97 4.46 -5.95
CA GLN A 31 -12.01 5.13 -5.15
C GLN A 31 -13.44 4.63 -5.41
N PHE A 32 -13.65 3.73 -6.40
CA PHE A 32 -14.98 3.36 -6.89
C PHE A 32 -15.38 1.90 -6.61
N VAL A 33 -14.58 1.12 -5.87
CA VAL A 33 -14.83 -0.33 -5.67
C VAL A 33 -16.01 -0.64 -4.74
N THR A 34 -16.60 0.34 -4.05
CA THR A 34 -17.69 0.06 -3.10
C THR A 34 -18.95 0.87 -3.39
N THR A 35 -20.02 0.17 -3.78
CA THR A 35 -21.42 0.63 -3.75
C THR A 35 -21.88 1.02 -2.32
N ASN A 36 -21.01 0.89 -1.32
CA ASN A 36 -21.26 1.18 0.07
C ASN A 36 -20.32 2.31 0.51
N ARG A 37 -20.89 3.49 0.80
CA ARG A 37 -20.21 4.77 1.11
C ARG A 37 -19.43 4.76 2.44
N ASN A 38 -18.78 3.67 2.80
CA ASN A 38 -17.95 3.57 4.00
C ASN A 38 -16.50 3.92 3.66
N THR A 39 -16.24 5.21 3.38
CA THR A 39 -15.05 6.03 3.74
C THR A 39 -13.61 5.48 3.56
N ALA A 40 -13.42 4.30 2.98
CA ALA A 40 -12.12 3.65 2.82
C ALA A 40 -11.87 3.36 1.34
N VAL A 41 -10.73 3.83 0.84
CA VAL A 41 -10.29 3.64 -0.54
C VAL A 41 -9.33 2.46 -0.62
N GLU A 42 -9.44 1.64 -1.67
CA GLU A 42 -8.45 0.59 -1.92
C GLU A 42 -7.25 1.20 -2.66
N LEU A 43 -6.05 1.03 -2.08
CA LEU A 43 -4.78 1.26 -2.74
C LEU A 43 -4.09 -0.07 -3.04
N ARG A 44 -3.86 -0.35 -4.31
CA ARG A 44 -3.01 -1.45 -4.78
C ARG A 44 -1.65 -0.91 -5.16
N ILE A 45 -0.62 -1.64 -4.76
CA ILE A 45 0.78 -1.23 -4.95
C ILE A 45 1.54 -2.40 -5.53
N THR A 46 2.17 -2.17 -6.67
CA THR A 46 3.18 -3.06 -7.24
C THR A 46 4.53 -2.48 -6.88
N MET A 47 5.38 -3.26 -6.21
CA MET A 47 6.70 -2.83 -5.79
C MET A 47 7.71 -3.96 -5.92
N GLU A 48 8.97 -3.60 -6.12
CA GLU A 48 10.10 -4.52 -6.09
C GLU A 48 10.79 -4.46 -4.73
N ALA A 49 11.04 -5.64 -4.16
CA ALA A 49 11.76 -5.81 -2.91
C ALA A 49 12.90 -6.80 -3.11
N PHE A 50 14.02 -6.55 -2.43
CA PHE A 50 15.21 -7.39 -2.40
C PHE A 50 14.98 -8.65 -1.56
N GLY A 51 14.31 -9.63 -2.15
CA GLY A 51 14.01 -10.89 -1.49
C GLY A 51 12.95 -10.78 -0.40
N THR A 52 12.74 -11.90 0.29
CA THR A 52 11.62 -12.08 1.23
C THR A 52 11.77 -11.24 2.50
N GLU A 53 12.98 -11.10 3.01
CA GLU A 53 13.25 -10.34 4.25
C GLU A 53 12.93 -8.86 4.07
N HIS A 54 13.39 -8.27 2.96
CA HIS A 54 13.11 -6.87 2.63
C HIS A 54 11.61 -6.65 2.41
N LYS A 55 10.92 -7.57 1.71
CA LYS A 55 9.46 -7.51 1.58
C LYS A 55 8.79 -7.47 2.96
N ASN A 56 9.20 -8.34 3.88
CA ASN A 56 8.63 -8.39 5.22
C ASN A 56 8.89 -7.10 5.99
N GLN A 57 10.09 -6.51 5.87
CA GLN A 57 10.41 -5.21 6.47
C GLN A 57 9.45 -4.09 5.97
N ILE A 58 9.17 -4.04 4.67
CA ILE A 58 8.22 -3.05 4.12
C ILE A 58 6.82 -3.30 4.68
N MET A 59 6.37 -4.56 4.73
CA MET A 59 5.06 -4.93 5.28
C MET A 59 4.93 -4.52 6.75
N THR A 60 5.92 -4.84 7.58
CA THR A 60 5.97 -4.45 8.99
C THR A 60 5.98 -2.93 9.14
N SER A 61 6.75 -2.20 8.33
CA SER A 61 6.79 -0.72 8.39
C SER A 61 5.43 -0.09 8.07
N LEU A 62 4.66 -0.69 7.16
CA LEU A 62 3.29 -0.27 6.84
C LEU A 62 2.32 -0.59 7.98
N GLU A 63 2.46 -1.76 8.61
CA GLU A 63 1.66 -2.17 9.76
C GLU A 63 1.89 -1.28 11.00
N GLU A 64 3.15 -0.97 11.30
CA GLU A 64 3.55 -0.05 12.37
C GLU A 64 3.00 1.38 12.16
N ALA A 65 2.84 1.79 10.91
CA ALA A 65 2.21 3.05 10.55
C ALA A 65 0.66 3.02 10.62
N GLY A 66 0.07 1.89 11.04
CA GLY A 66 -1.37 1.72 11.22
C GLY A 66 -2.11 1.26 9.96
N TYR A 67 -1.40 0.94 8.88
CA TYR A 67 -2.01 0.37 7.68
C TYR A 67 -2.18 -1.15 7.83
N LYS A 68 -3.08 -1.72 7.03
CA LYS A 68 -3.31 -3.17 6.96
C LYS A 68 -2.98 -3.67 5.56
N PRO A 69 -1.70 -3.81 5.20
CA PRO A 69 -1.31 -4.33 3.89
C PRO A 69 -1.67 -5.80 3.77
N ARG A 70 -2.10 -6.20 2.57
CA ARG A 70 -2.37 -7.60 2.24
C ARG A 70 -1.65 -7.92 0.94
N GLN A 71 -0.85 -8.98 0.96
CA GLN A 71 -0.25 -9.49 -0.27
C GLN A 71 -1.36 -10.09 -1.15
N VAL A 72 -1.34 -9.70 -2.41
CA VAL A 72 -2.25 -10.22 -3.45
C VAL A 72 -1.40 -10.71 -4.60
N ASN A 73 -1.82 -11.81 -5.23
CA ASN A 73 -1.16 -12.27 -6.44
C ASN A 73 -1.46 -11.27 -7.56
N SER A 74 -0.44 -10.89 -8.32
CA SER A 74 -0.66 -10.14 -9.56
C SER A 74 -1.14 -11.14 -10.60
N SER A 75 -2.41 -11.03 -11.01
CA SER A 75 -2.91 -11.65 -12.22
C SER A 75 -2.51 -10.73 -13.37
N PHE A 76 -1.42 -11.07 -14.06
CA PHE A 76 -1.10 -10.49 -15.37
C PHE A 76 -1.92 -11.19 -16.45
#